data_AF-A0AAU4KL96-F1
#
_entry.id   AF-A0AAU4KL96-F1
#
_cell.length_a   1.000
_cell.length_b   1.000
_cell.length_c   1.000
_cell.angle_alpha   90.00
_cell.angle_beta   90.00
_cell.angle_gamma   90.00
#
_symmetry.space_group_name_H-M   'P 1'
#
loop_
_entity.id
_entity.type
_entity.pdbx_description
1 polymer ?
#
loop_
_entity_poly.entity_id
_entity_poly.type
_entity_poly.pdbx_seq_one_letter_code
_entity_poly.pdbx_strand_id
1 'polypeptide(L)'
;MAGFKNTEIRIAGAGNVWWAPAGTTVKETTALASPWVNLGFTSSDGVKFNKKDKNDPVDTWQSMAPARFVLSDRDLTLKFQLMQINKDTFPFYLGLPSTSVVTAGSQTETTAQKIDIGGMPGGQDQRALAIDFADNNGTKDLRYRLVIPYGAVSEVEELSLSRTGAVRLGVTFTALSGDDPTKPMATWLVNDPAALA
;
A
#
# COMPACT_ATOMS: atom_id res chain seq x y z
N MET A 1 -23.42 -15.55 10.63
CA MET A 1 -24.38 -16.28 9.76
C MET A 1 -24.79 -15.35 8.63
N ALA A 2 -24.53 -15.75 7.38
CA ALA A 2 -24.83 -14.93 6.20
C ALA A 2 -26.35 -14.67 6.07
N GLY A 3 -26.73 -13.43 5.73
CA GLY A 3 -28.13 -12.99 5.57
C GLY A 3 -28.21 -11.50 5.19
N PHE A 4 -29.42 -10.98 4.95
CA PHE A 4 -29.60 -9.56 4.60
C PHE A 4 -29.50 -8.66 5.84
N LYS A 5 -28.27 -8.22 6.17
CA LYS A 5 -28.03 -7.28 7.27
C LYS A 5 -27.44 -5.99 6.73
N ASN A 6 -28.25 -4.93 6.73
CA ASN A 6 -27.78 -3.58 6.38
C ASN A 6 -26.63 -3.10 7.27
N THR A 7 -26.59 -3.56 8.53
CA THR A 7 -25.50 -3.26 9.48
C THR A 7 -24.17 -3.91 9.13
N GLU A 8 -24.08 -4.73 8.08
CA GLU A 8 -22.82 -5.34 7.58
C GLU A 8 -22.26 -4.60 6.35
N ILE A 9 -22.99 -3.64 5.79
CA ILE A 9 -22.47 -2.75 4.74
C ILE A 9 -21.47 -1.79 5.39
N ARG A 10 -20.27 -1.67 4.81
CA ARG A 10 -19.18 -0.83 5.33
C ARG A 10 -18.89 0.34 4.41
N ILE A 11 -18.67 1.51 5.00
CA ILE A 11 -18.25 2.71 4.29
C ILE A 11 -16.92 3.18 4.88
N ALA A 12 -15.88 3.24 4.06
CA ALA A 12 -14.53 3.59 4.49
C ALA A 12 -14.32 5.09 4.83
N GLY A 13 -15.41 5.82 5.10
CA GLY A 13 -15.54 7.27 5.36
C GLY A 13 -14.26 8.11 5.22
N ALA A 14 -13.38 8.01 6.21
CA ALA A 14 -12.03 8.57 6.18
C ALA A 14 -10.99 7.47 6.45
N GLY A 15 -9.86 7.56 5.76
CA GLY A 15 -8.74 6.65 5.93
C GLY A 15 -7.39 7.34 5.86
N ASN A 16 -6.36 6.65 6.35
CA ASN A 16 -4.97 7.12 6.34
C ASN A 16 -4.07 6.05 5.74
N VAL A 17 -3.03 6.49 5.04
CA VAL A 17 -1.96 5.61 4.54
C VAL A 17 -0.68 5.92 5.31
N TRP A 18 -0.07 4.88 5.85
CA TRP A 18 1.13 4.96 6.67
C TRP A 18 2.23 4.10 6.07
N TRP A 19 3.48 4.55 6.23
CA TRP A 19 4.64 3.75 5.88
C TRP A 19 5.59 3.60 7.06
N ALA A 20 6.38 2.53 7.06
CA ALA A 20 7.42 2.24 8.05
C ALA A 20 8.58 1.46 7.41
N PRO A 21 9.71 1.25 8.11
CA PRO A 21 10.75 0.34 7.66
C PRO A 21 10.20 -1.07 7.37
N ALA A 22 10.81 -1.78 6.40
CA ALA A 22 10.43 -3.15 6.06
C ALA A 22 10.45 -4.08 7.27
N GLY A 23 9.49 -5.01 7.32
CA GLY A 23 9.30 -5.95 8.43
C GLY A 23 8.55 -5.39 9.63
N THR A 24 8.19 -4.11 9.64
CA THR A 24 7.37 -3.54 10.72
C THR A 24 5.96 -4.15 10.67
N THR A 25 5.53 -4.73 11.79
CA THR A 25 4.21 -5.35 11.93
C THR A 25 3.39 -4.61 12.98
N VAL A 26 2.07 -4.78 12.93
CA VAL A 26 1.13 -4.23 13.91
C VAL A 26 0.20 -5.34 14.36
N LYS A 27 -0.13 -5.39 15.65
CA LYS A 27 -1.00 -6.41 16.24
C LYS A 27 -2.40 -5.90 16.60
N GLU A 28 -2.57 -4.59 16.69
CA GLU A 28 -3.78 -3.94 17.20
C GLU A 28 -4.27 -2.83 16.25
N THR A 29 -5.54 -2.44 16.34
CA THR A 29 -6.14 -1.32 15.59
C THR A 29 -6.03 0.03 16.31
N THR A 30 -5.18 0.13 17.34
CA THR A 30 -4.91 1.38 18.05
C THR A 30 -4.14 2.38 17.18
N ALA A 31 -4.05 3.65 17.60
CA ALA A 31 -3.30 4.66 16.87
C ALA A 31 -1.85 4.20 16.63
N LEU A 32 -1.35 4.38 15.40
CA LEU A 32 0.04 4.09 15.08
C LEU A 32 0.94 5.21 15.60
N ALA A 33 2.10 4.81 16.11
CA ALA A 33 3.18 5.70 16.52
C ALA A 33 4.44 5.36 15.73
N SER A 34 5.52 6.12 15.96
CA SER A 34 6.85 5.81 15.40
C SER A 34 7.16 4.31 15.53
N PRO A 35 7.64 3.63 14.46
CA PRO A 35 8.24 4.18 13.24
C PRO A 35 7.25 4.45 12.09
N TRP A 36 5.94 4.41 12.32
CA TRP A 36 4.93 4.68 11.28
C TRP A 36 4.81 6.18 11.01
N VAL A 37 4.88 6.55 9.74
CA VAL A 37 4.76 7.93 9.23
C VAL A 37 3.54 8.03 8.32
N ASN A 38 2.70 9.03 8.56
CA ASN A 38 1.50 9.27 7.74
C ASN A 38 1.89 9.94 6.41
N LEU A 39 1.45 9.38 5.28
CA LEU A 39 1.68 9.93 3.94
C LEU A 39 0.69 11.07 3.58
N GLY A 40 -0.25 11.36 4.45
CA GLY A 40 -1.16 12.50 4.35
C GLY A 40 -2.35 12.27 3.41
N PHE A 41 -2.73 13.33 2.69
CA PHE A 41 -3.93 13.29 1.85
C PHE A 41 -3.76 12.40 0.62
N THR A 42 -4.70 11.48 0.45
CA THR A 42 -4.90 10.71 -0.78
C THR A 42 -6.05 11.31 -1.62
N SER A 43 -6.13 10.94 -2.89
CA SER A 43 -7.26 11.34 -3.74
C SER A 43 -8.60 10.75 -3.24
N SER A 44 -9.70 11.32 -3.74
CA SER A 44 -11.07 10.88 -3.46
C SER A 44 -11.39 9.47 -3.95
N ASP A 45 -10.55 8.91 -4.84
CA ASP A 45 -10.70 7.54 -5.34
C ASP A 45 -10.30 6.49 -4.29
N GLY A 46 -9.68 6.93 -3.19
CA GLY A 46 -9.28 6.09 -2.08
C GLY A 46 -8.13 5.14 -2.43
N VAL A 47 -8.05 4.04 -1.67
CA VAL A 47 -7.03 3.01 -1.85
C VAL A 47 -7.68 1.75 -2.41
N LYS A 48 -7.11 1.21 -3.49
CA LYS A 48 -7.59 0.00 -4.16
C LYS A 48 -6.70 -1.17 -3.81
N PHE A 49 -7.24 -2.17 -3.14
CA PHE A 49 -6.57 -3.45 -2.88
C PHE A 49 -6.94 -4.48 -3.94
N ASN A 50 -5.93 -5.15 -4.49
CA ASN A 50 -6.12 -6.21 -5.46
C ASN A 50 -5.31 -7.44 -5.05
N LYS A 51 -5.98 -8.60 -5.06
CA LYS A 51 -5.37 -9.91 -4.85
C LYS A 51 -5.58 -10.75 -6.11
N LYS A 52 -4.49 -11.16 -6.75
CA LYS A 52 -4.52 -11.98 -7.95
C LYS A 52 -3.75 -13.28 -7.72
N ASP A 53 -4.44 -14.40 -7.91
CA ASP A 53 -3.84 -15.73 -7.92
C ASP A 53 -3.78 -16.22 -9.36
N LYS A 54 -2.60 -16.64 -9.82
CA LYS A 54 -2.42 -17.26 -11.14
C LYS A 54 -2.36 -18.77 -11.00
N ASN A 55 -3.25 -19.45 -11.71
CA ASN A 55 -3.34 -20.91 -11.70
C ASN A 55 -2.90 -21.46 -13.04
N ASP A 56 -1.86 -22.28 -13.03
CA ASP A 56 -1.38 -22.98 -14.22
C ASP A 56 -2.14 -24.32 -14.37
N PRO A 57 -2.86 -24.54 -15.48
CA PRO A 57 -3.53 -25.80 -15.74
C PRO A 57 -2.52 -26.92 -16.00
N VAL A 58 -2.75 -28.08 -15.38
CA VAL A 58 -2.03 -29.32 -15.69
C VAL A 58 -2.91 -30.13 -16.63
N ASP A 59 -2.57 -30.07 -17.91
CA ASP A 59 -3.26 -30.84 -18.95
C ASP A 59 -2.78 -32.30 -18.96
N THR A 60 -3.68 -33.18 -19.37
CA THR A 60 -3.38 -34.61 -19.50
C THR A 60 -3.73 -35.07 -20.90
N TRP A 61 -2.98 -36.00 -21.46
CA TRP A 61 -3.27 -36.49 -22.81
C TRP A 61 -4.65 -37.20 -22.89
N GLN A 62 -5.12 -37.77 -21.78
CA GLN A 62 -6.39 -38.48 -21.69
C GLN A 62 -7.62 -37.55 -21.68
N SER A 63 -7.44 -36.24 -21.54
CA SER A 63 -8.55 -35.29 -21.37
C SER A 63 -8.25 -33.95 -22.02
N MET A 64 -9.21 -33.41 -22.75
CA MET A 64 -9.12 -32.06 -23.32
C MET A 64 -9.37 -30.95 -22.28
N ALA A 65 -9.80 -31.31 -21.07
CA ALA A 65 -9.92 -30.41 -19.93
C ALA A 65 -8.74 -30.62 -18.96
N PRO A 66 -8.27 -29.56 -18.28
CA PRO A 66 -7.16 -29.65 -17.34
C PRO A 66 -7.51 -30.56 -16.16
N ALA A 67 -6.58 -31.44 -15.78
CA ALA A 67 -6.78 -32.40 -14.71
C ALA A 67 -6.67 -31.77 -13.32
N ARG A 68 -5.87 -30.71 -13.17
CA ARG A 68 -5.78 -29.90 -11.94
C ARG A 68 -5.18 -28.53 -12.23
N PHE A 69 -5.40 -27.59 -11.32
CA PHE A 69 -4.69 -26.30 -11.30
C PHE A 69 -3.58 -26.31 -10.27
N VAL A 70 -2.42 -25.73 -10.61
CA VAL A 70 -1.33 -25.46 -9.68
C VAL A 70 -1.20 -23.95 -9.52
N LEU A 71 -1.18 -23.46 -8.28
CA LEU A 71 -0.95 -22.04 -8.01
C LEU A 71 0.50 -21.70 -8.38
N SER A 72 0.67 -20.81 -9.35
CA SER A 72 1.95 -20.39 -9.91
C SER A 72 2.45 -19.14 -9.20
N ASP A 73 1.62 -18.11 -9.16
CA ASP A 73 1.95 -16.80 -8.61
C ASP A 73 0.80 -16.27 -7.75
N ARG A 74 1.16 -15.47 -6.74
CA ARG A 74 0.22 -14.72 -5.90
C ARG A 74 0.70 -13.28 -5.75
N ASP A 75 -0.06 -12.37 -6.36
CA ASP A 75 0.22 -10.94 -6.31
C ASP A 75 -0.78 -10.24 -5.38
N LEU A 76 -0.25 -9.40 -4.49
CA LEU A 76 -1.02 -8.47 -3.69
C LEU A 76 -0.55 -7.05 -3.99
N THR A 77 -1.46 -6.24 -4.50
CA THR A 77 -1.14 -4.87 -4.91
C THR A 77 -2.10 -3.86 -4.30
N LEU A 78 -1.56 -2.68 -4.00
CA LEU A 78 -2.29 -1.52 -3.53
C LEU A 78 -2.06 -0.36 -4.47
N LYS A 79 -3.14 0.26 -4.93
CA LYS A 79 -3.08 1.44 -5.79
C LYS A 79 -3.73 2.63 -5.10
N PHE A 80 -3.00 3.74 -5.02
CA PHE A 80 -3.48 4.99 -4.44
C PHE A 80 -2.74 6.19 -5.03
N GLN A 81 -3.31 7.37 -4.87
CA GLN A 81 -2.71 8.62 -5.33
C GLN A 81 -2.49 9.56 -4.15
N LEU A 82 -1.24 9.95 -3.90
CA LEU A 82 -0.90 10.96 -2.89
C LEU A 82 -1.06 12.37 -3.48
N MET A 83 -1.59 13.30 -2.70
CA MET A 83 -1.76 14.69 -3.10
C MET A 83 -0.77 15.64 -2.42
N GLN A 84 -0.04 15.17 -1.42
CA GLN A 84 0.96 15.95 -0.70
C GLN A 84 2.36 15.70 -1.25
N ILE A 85 3.13 16.78 -1.43
CA ILE A 85 4.55 16.72 -1.77
C ILE A 85 5.34 17.20 -0.54
N ASN A 86 6.06 16.28 0.10
CA ASN A 86 6.92 16.55 1.25
C ASN A 86 8.15 15.62 1.23
N LYS A 87 9.01 15.73 2.27
CA LYS A 87 10.27 14.97 2.38
C LYS A 87 10.07 13.46 2.38
N ASP A 88 8.89 12.96 2.76
CA ASP A 88 8.59 11.53 2.85
C ASP A 88 7.80 11.05 1.64
N THR A 89 6.80 11.81 1.16
CA THR A 89 5.92 11.39 0.06
C THR A 89 6.59 11.42 -1.30
N PHE A 90 7.48 12.40 -1.55
CA PHE A 90 8.12 12.53 -2.86
C PHE A 90 9.19 11.45 -3.10
N PRO A 91 10.10 11.14 -2.15
CA PRO A 91 11.00 10.01 -2.29
C PRO A 91 10.25 8.67 -2.31
N PHE A 92 9.21 8.52 -1.49
CA PHE A 92 8.37 7.32 -1.52
C PHE A 92 7.74 7.10 -2.90
N TYR A 93 7.17 8.13 -3.52
CA TYR A 93 6.64 8.07 -4.89
C TYR A 93 7.70 7.62 -5.92
N LEU A 94 8.94 8.04 -5.76
CA LEU A 94 10.05 7.66 -6.62
C LEU A 94 10.65 6.28 -6.29
N GLY A 95 10.15 5.59 -5.26
CA GLY A 95 10.72 4.32 -4.78
C GLY A 95 12.13 4.49 -4.19
N LEU A 96 12.43 5.68 -3.67
CA LEU A 96 13.73 6.04 -3.10
C LEU A 96 13.60 6.28 -1.59
N PRO A 97 14.67 5.99 -0.80
CA PRO A 97 14.65 6.30 0.61
C PRO A 97 14.62 7.81 0.86
N SER A 98 14.00 8.25 1.97
CA SER A 98 13.93 9.67 2.33
C SER A 98 15.29 10.34 2.58
N THR A 99 16.34 9.53 2.77
CA THR A 99 17.76 9.96 2.84
C THR A 99 18.33 10.38 1.48
N SER A 100 17.66 10.09 0.37
CA SER A 100 18.09 10.50 -0.97
C SER A 100 17.88 12.01 -1.24
N VAL A 101 17.13 12.70 -0.39
CA VAL A 101 16.95 14.16 -0.47
C VAL A 101 18.17 14.86 0.14
N VAL A 102 18.91 15.60 -0.67
CA VAL A 102 20.11 16.35 -0.27
C VAL A 102 19.99 17.83 -0.68
N THR A 103 20.78 18.71 -0.07
CA THR A 103 20.82 20.12 -0.46
C THR A 103 21.37 20.28 -1.88
N ALA A 104 20.75 21.16 -2.67
CA ALA A 104 21.17 21.50 -4.03
C ALA A 104 22.00 22.79 -4.05
N GLY A 105 23.02 22.85 -4.90
CA GLY A 105 23.76 24.09 -5.20
C GLY A 105 25.03 24.37 -4.39
N SER A 106 25.73 25.43 -4.79
CA SER A 106 26.82 26.08 -4.02
C SER A 106 26.23 27.05 -3.00
N GLN A 107 27.01 27.47 -1.99
CA GLN A 107 26.65 28.21 -0.76
C GLN A 107 25.79 29.50 -0.90
N THR A 108 25.36 29.88 -2.10
CA THR A 108 24.57 31.08 -2.39
C THR A 108 23.04 30.82 -2.46
N GLU A 109 22.61 29.57 -2.69
CA GLU A 109 21.20 29.14 -2.75
C GLU A 109 20.90 28.23 -1.55
N THR A 110 20.78 28.81 -0.37
CA THR A 110 20.86 28.07 0.92
C THR A 110 19.66 27.15 1.23
N THR A 111 18.65 27.05 0.36
CA THR A 111 17.36 26.37 0.67
C THR A 111 16.88 25.36 -0.37
N ALA A 112 17.53 25.23 -1.52
CA ALA A 112 17.08 24.26 -2.53
C ALA A 112 17.44 22.82 -2.11
N GLN A 113 16.51 21.87 -2.32
CA GLN A 113 16.74 20.44 -2.13
C GLN A 113 16.65 19.72 -3.48
N LYS A 114 17.47 18.68 -3.66
CA LYS A 114 17.45 17.81 -4.83
C LYS A 114 17.30 16.35 -4.42
N ILE A 115 16.78 15.56 -5.36
CA ILE A 115 16.80 14.10 -5.33
C ILE A 115 17.26 13.65 -6.72
N ASP A 116 18.30 12.83 -6.76
CA ASP A 116 18.85 12.33 -8.01
C ASP A 116 18.30 10.92 -8.26
N ILE A 117 17.68 10.71 -9.43
CA ILE A 117 17.25 9.38 -9.87
C ILE A 117 18.42 8.75 -10.61
N GLY A 118 19.06 7.77 -9.99
CA GLY A 118 20.20 7.07 -10.58
C GLY A 118 19.81 6.27 -11.82
N GLY A 119 20.69 6.24 -12.83
CA GLY A 119 20.50 5.42 -14.05
C GLY A 119 20.82 3.94 -13.87
N MET A 120 21.36 3.54 -12.71
CA MET A 120 21.55 2.14 -12.35
C MET A 120 20.34 1.68 -11.52
N PRO A 121 19.84 0.45 -11.71
CA PRO A 121 18.84 -0.11 -10.81
C PRO A 121 19.43 -0.18 -9.40
N GLY A 122 19.13 0.81 -8.57
CA GLY A 122 19.28 0.67 -7.12
C GLY A 122 18.33 -0.42 -6.66
N GLY A 123 18.69 -1.15 -5.59
CA GLY A 123 17.75 -2.08 -4.97
C GLY A 123 16.42 -1.37 -4.68
N GLN A 124 15.30 -2.08 -4.87
CA GLN A 124 13.98 -1.50 -4.58
C GLN A 124 13.89 -1.12 -3.10
N ASP A 125 13.44 0.09 -2.80
CA ASP A 125 13.23 0.53 -1.43
C ASP A 125 12.07 -0.26 -0.81
N GLN A 126 12.41 -1.25 0.02
CA GLN A 126 11.42 -2.07 0.70
C GLN A 126 10.89 -1.35 1.94
N ARG A 127 9.56 -1.32 2.07
CA ARG A 127 8.84 -0.67 3.16
C ARG A 127 7.72 -1.55 3.68
N ALA A 128 7.27 -1.25 4.89
CA ALA A 128 5.99 -1.70 5.39
C ALA A 128 4.94 -0.62 5.11
N LEU A 129 3.72 -1.03 4.75
CA LEU A 129 2.60 -0.14 4.48
C LEU A 129 1.40 -0.52 5.35
N ALA A 130 0.75 0.45 5.96
CA ALA A 130 -0.50 0.25 6.69
C ALA A 130 -1.57 1.19 6.17
N ILE A 131 -2.78 0.66 5.97
CA ILE A 131 -3.95 1.45 5.56
C ILE A 131 -4.99 1.30 6.63
N ASP A 132 -5.43 2.43 7.15
CA ASP A 132 -6.49 2.51 8.13
C ASP A 132 -7.72 3.12 7.50
N PHE A 133 -8.89 2.55 7.79
CA PHE A 133 -10.16 3.26 7.62
C PHE A 133 -11.08 2.98 8.79
N ALA A 134 -11.91 3.97 9.10
CA ALA A 134 -12.95 3.84 10.08
C ALA A 134 -14.32 3.90 9.40
N ASP A 135 -15.23 3.06 9.88
CA ASP A 135 -16.64 3.13 9.56
C ASP A 135 -17.43 3.43 10.83
N ASN A 136 -18.18 4.54 10.77
CA ASN A 136 -19.10 4.91 11.83
C ASN A 136 -20.52 4.62 11.36
N ASN A 137 -21.00 3.41 11.65
CA ASN A 137 -22.38 3.00 11.36
C ASN A 137 -23.37 3.47 12.47
N GLY A 138 -23.12 4.64 13.07
CA GLY A 138 -23.95 5.27 14.10
C GLY A 138 -23.98 4.58 15.48
N THR A 139 -23.58 3.31 15.57
CA THR A 139 -23.70 2.49 16.80
C THR A 139 -22.35 2.03 17.35
N LYS A 140 -21.32 1.92 16.49
CA LYS A 140 -19.97 1.46 16.86
C LYS A 140 -18.92 2.16 16.01
N ASP A 141 -17.77 2.49 16.62
CA ASP A 141 -16.56 2.94 15.91
C ASP A 141 -15.80 1.70 15.41
N LEU A 142 -16.04 1.31 14.16
CA LEU A 142 -15.39 0.17 13.54
C LEU A 142 -14.11 0.62 12.85
N ARG A 143 -13.01 -0.07 13.11
CA ARG A 143 -11.68 0.21 12.59
C ARG A 143 -11.15 -1.00 11.86
N TYR A 144 -10.72 -0.74 10.64
CA TYR A 144 -10.09 -1.69 9.76
C TYR A 144 -8.69 -1.23 9.47
N ARG A 145 -7.74 -2.13 9.61
CA ARG A 145 -6.33 -1.90 9.27
C ARG A 145 -5.82 -3.03 8.40
N LEU A 146 -5.30 -2.68 7.23
CA LEU A 146 -4.53 -3.59 6.38
C LEU A 146 -3.05 -3.30 6.57
N VAL A 147 -2.25 -4.29 6.91
CA VAL A 147 -0.79 -4.16 7.07
C VAL A 147 -0.08 -5.07 6.09
N ILE A 148 0.84 -4.49 5.31
CA ILE A 148 1.80 -5.19 4.47
C ILE A 148 3.19 -4.98 5.09
N PRO A 149 3.82 -6.01 5.66
CA PRO A 149 5.11 -5.87 6.34
C PRO A 149 6.27 -5.68 5.35
N TYR A 150 6.19 -6.26 4.17
CA TYR A 150 7.20 -6.14 3.13
C TYR A 150 6.53 -5.80 1.81
N GLY A 151 6.94 -4.70 1.20
CA GLY A 151 6.54 -4.35 -0.15
C GLY A 151 7.43 -3.26 -0.73
N ALA A 152 7.26 -3.02 -2.02
CA ALA A 152 7.97 -1.97 -2.72
C ALA A 152 7.05 -1.27 -3.72
N VAL A 153 7.40 -0.04 -4.07
CA VAL A 153 6.78 0.66 -5.20
C VAL A 153 7.19 -0.07 -6.48
N SER A 154 6.22 -0.67 -7.15
CA SER A 154 6.43 -1.46 -8.38
C SER A 154 6.10 -0.67 -9.63
N GLU A 155 5.14 0.26 -9.54
CA GLU A 155 4.77 1.13 -10.66
C GLU A 155 4.45 2.52 -10.13
N VAL A 156 4.72 3.50 -10.98
CA VAL A 156 4.47 4.91 -10.75
C VAL A 156 3.64 5.42 -11.92
N GLU A 157 2.53 6.09 -11.63
CA GLU A 157 1.67 6.66 -12.67
C GLU A 157 2.31 7.91 -13.30
N GLU A 158 1.79 8.34 -14.45
CA GLU A 158 2.26 9.58 -15.08
C GLU A 158 1.96 10.80 -14.19
N LEU A 159 3.00 11.61 -13.94
CA LEU A 159 2.86 12.88 -13.23
C LEU A 159 2.33 13.97 -14.15
N SER A 160 1.05 14.32 -14.02
CA SER A 160 0.47 15.45 -14.76
C SER A 160 0.58 16.76 -13.98
N LEU A 161 1.14 17.79 -14.63
CA LEU A 161 1.20 19.16 -14.12
C LEU A 161 0.32 20.06 -14.98
N SER A 162 -0.74 20.60 -14.40
CA SER A 162 -1.66 21.50 -15.10
C SER A 162 -2.01 22.71 -14.25
N ARG A 163 -2.47 23.80 -14.88
CA ARG A 163 -2.84 25.02 -14.17
C ARG A 163 -4.06 24.84 -13.24
N THR A 164 -4.92 23.87 -13.55
CA THR A 164 -6.24 23.71 -12.94
C THR A 164 -6.38 22.44 -12.11
N GLY A 165 -5.49 21.46 -12.29
CA GLY A 165 -5.50 20.19 -11.55
C GLY A 165 -4.51 20.19 -10.39
N ALA A 166 -4.91 19.56 -9.28
CA ALA A 166 -3.97 19.22 -8.21
C ALA A 166 -2.95 18.19 -8.70
N VAL A 167 -1.71 18.31 -8.23
CA VAL A 167 -0.66 17.31 -8.50
C VAL A 167 -1.04 16.01 -7.81
N ARG A 168 -0.96 14.90 -8.54
CA ARG A 168 -1.27 13.56 -8.04
C ARG A 168 -0.07 12.65 -8.26
N LEU A 169 0.40 12.06 -7.18
CA LEU A 169 1.48 11.09 -7.14
C LEU A 169 0.87 9.69 -7.08
N GLY A 170 0.56 9.11 -8.24
CA GLY A 170 -0.02 7.77 -8.33
C GLY A 170 1.02 6.68 -8.15
N VAL A 171 0.74 5.74 -7.24
CA VAL A 171 1.66 4.68 -6.84
C VAL A 171 0.94 3.33 -6.84
N THR A 172 1.58 2.31 -7.43
CA THR A 172 1.28 0.90 -7.18
C THR A 172 2.33 0.34 -6.23
N PHE A 173 1.87 -0.14 -5.07
CA PHE A 173 2.69 -0.81 -4.07
C PHE A 173 2.41 -2.32 -4.09
N THR A 174 3.44 -3.13 -4.25
CA THR A 174 3.31 -4.60 -4.33
C THR A 174 3.88 -5.25 -3.07
N ALA A 175 3.12 -6.17 -2.48
CA ALA A 175 3.58 -6.95 -1.34
C ALA A 175 4.62 -7.98 -1.76
N LEU A 176 5.64 -8.17 -0.93
CA LEU A 176 6.69 -9.14 -1.10
C LEU A 176 6.57 -10.21 0.00
N SER A 177 7.08 -11.42 -0.26
CA SER A 177 7.09 -12.50 0.73
C SER A 177 8.00 -12.22 1.94
N GLY A 178 8.86 -11.19 1.85
CA GLY A 178 9.95 -10.99 2.81
C GLY A 178 10.90 -12.18 2.83
N ASP A 179 11.73 -12.26 3.87
CA ASP A 179 12.75 -13.31 4.03
C ASP A 179 12.19 -14.66 4.47
N ASP A 180 10.92 -14.72 4.92
CA ASP A 180 10.28 -15.92 5.45
C ASP A 180 8.95 -16.17 4.71
N PRO A 181 8.88 -17.17 3.80
CA PRO A 181 7.70 -17.44 2.98
C PRO A 181 6.52 -18.00 3.78
N THR A 182 6.71 -18.32 5.06
CA THR A 182 5.63 -18.80 5.94
C THR A 182 4.85 -17.66 6.58
N LYS A 183 5.38 -16.42 6.54
CA LYS A 183 4.71 -15.25 7.09
C LYS A 183 3.62 -14.73 6.13
N PRO A 184 2.52 -14.20 6.68
CA PRO A 184 1.48 -13.61 5.85
C PRO A 184 2.00 -12.37 5.11
N MET A 185 1.77 -12.31 3.80
CA MET A 185 2.13 -11.16 2.96
C MET A 185 1.33 -9.90 3.29
N ALA A 186 0.12 -10.07 3.84
CA ALA A 186 -0.71 -8.98 4.32
C ALA A 186 -1.60 -9.48 5.47
N THR A 187 -1.90 -8.60 6.43
CA THR A 187 -2.77 -8.91 7.57
C THR A 187 -3.89 -7.89 7.66
N TRP A 188 -5.13 -8.37 7.75
CA TRP A 188 -6.31 -7.57 8.07
C TRP A 188 -6.57 -7.62 9.58
N LEU A 189 -6.62 -6.45 10.21
CA LEU A 189 -6.98 -6.26 11.61
C LEU A 189 -8.32 -5.54 11.66
N VAL A 190 -9.27 -6.11 12.39
CA VAL A 190 -10.64 -5.61 12.48
C VAL A 190 -11.08 -5.68 13.92
N ASN A 191 -11.64 -4.59 14.46
CA ASN A 191 -12.16 -4.52 15.83
C ASN A 191 -13.65 -4.92 15.93
N ASP A 192 -14.18 -5.62 14.93
CA ASP A 192 -15.55 -6.11 14.85
C ASP A 192 -15.56 -7.64 14.98
N PRO A 193 -15.86 -8.18 16.18
CA PRO A 193 -15.91 -9.63 16.38
C PRO A 193 -16.93 -10.33 15.48
N ALA A 194 -17.96 -9.62 15.01
CA ALA A 194 -19.00 -10.20 14.16
C ALA A 194 -18.60 -10.25 12.67
N ALA A 195 -17.57 -9.51 12.25
CA ALA A 195 -17.16 -9.44 10.85
C ALA A 195 -16.32 -10.66 10.41
N LEU A 196 -15.65 -11.32 11.35
CA LEU A 196 -14.69 -12.41 11.08
C LEU A 196 -14.98 -13.70 11.85
N ALA A 197 -16.12 -13.80 12.57
CA ALA A 197 -16.58 -14.98 13.30
C ALA A 197 -17.73 -15.70 12.55
#